data_AF-A0A959V0M7-F1
#
_entry.id   AF-A0A959V0M7-F1
#
_cell.length_a   1.000
_cell.length_b   1.000
_cell.length_c   1.000
_cell.angle_alpha   90.00
_cell.angle_beta   90.00
_cell.angle_gamma   90.00
#
_symmetry.space_group_name_H-M   'P 1'
#
loop_
_entity.id
_entity.type
_entity.pdbx_description
1 polymer ?
#
loop_
_entity_poly.entity_id
_entity_poly.type
_entity_poly.pdbx_seq_one_letter_code
_entity_poly.pdbx_strand_id
1 'polypeptide(L)' 'DEEVSKQLERSFKKQGITVMTKSEVTKVDTKGKSCKVTIKTAKGEEVVECDVVLSAVGVIA' A
#
# COMPACT_ATOMS: atom_id res chain seq x y z
N ASP A 1 -9.79 13.99 -14.21
CA ASP A 1 -8.85 13.53 -13.17
C ASP A 1 -9.50 13.01 -11.90
N GLU A 2 -10.24 13.83 -11.15
CA GLU A 2 -10.83 13.37 -9.88
C GLU A 2 -11.91 12.29 -10.04
N GLU A 3 -12.72 12.38 -11.11
CA GLU A 3 -13.80 11.43 -11.36
C GLU A 3 -13.27 10.04 -11.76
N VAL A 4 -12.23 10.02 -12.60
CA VAL A 4 -11.53 8.80 -13.01
C VAL A 4 -10.82 8.17 -11.80
N SER A 5 -10.20 8.99 -10.94
CA SER A 5 -9.54 8.51 -9.72
C SER A 5 -10.53 7.88 -8.73
N LYS A 6 -11.71 8.48 -8.55
CA LYS A 6 -12.79 7.93 -7.71
C LYS A 6 -13.40 6.65 -8.31
N GLN A 7 -13.54 6.58 -9.63
CA GLN A 7 -13.99 5.34 -10.29
C GLN A 7 -12.96 4.21 -10.18
N LEU A 8 -11.67 4.53 -10.31
CA LEU A 8 -10.57 3.59 -10.11
C LEU A 8 -10.53 3.06 -8.69
N GLU A 9 -10.59 3.94 -7.67
CA GLU A 9 -10.67 3.51 -6.27
C GLU A 9 -11.87 2.60 -6.01
N ARG A 10 -13.04 2.93 -6.57
CA ARG A 10 -14.24 2.08 -6.45
C ARG A 10 -14.05 0.72 -7.14
N SER A 11 -13.41 0.69 -8.31
CA SER A 11 -13.12 -0.54 -9.05
C SER A 11 -12.11 -1.41 -8.30
N PHE A 12 -11.04 -0.82 -7.75
CA PHE A 12 -10.06 -1.54 -6.93
C PHE A 12 -10.68 -2.09 -5.65
N LYS A 13 -11.52 -1.30 -4.96
CA LYS A 13 -12.28 -1.79 -3.80
C LYS A 13 -13.23 -2.92 -4.16
N LYS A 14 -13.91 -2.85 -5.32
CA LYS A 14 -14.77 -3.92 -5.84
C LYS A 14 -14.00 -5.20 -6.14
N GLN A 15 -12.75 -5.08 -6.55
CA GLN A 15 -11.85 -6.22 -6.81
C GLN A 15 -11.22 -6.78 -5.52
N GLY A 16 -11.58 -6.24 -4.34
CA GLY A 16 -11.04 -6.69 -3.06
C GLY A 16 -9.68 -6.07 -2.70
N ILE A 17 -9.24 -5.05 -3.44
CA ILE A 17 -7.99 -4.34 -3.16
C ILE A 17 -8.28 -3.20 -2.18
N THR A 18 -7.68 -3.29 -0.99
CA THR A 18 -7.72 -2.21 0.00
C THR A 18 -6.72 -1.13 -0.38
N VAL A 19 -7.23 -0.01 -0.90
CA VAL A 19 -6.42 1.17 -1.22
C VAL A 19 -6.23 2.00 0.05
N MET A 20 -5.00 2.04 0.57
CA MET A 20 -4.63 2.91 1.69
C MET A 20 -4.00 4.21 1.16
N THR A 21 -4.83 5.20 0.88
CA THR A 21 -4.37 6.54 0.51
C THR A 21 -3.83 7.27 1.75
N LYS A 22 -2.69 7.98 1.62
CA LYS A 22 -1.93 8.63 2.72
C LYS A 22 -1.17 7.68 3.67
N SER A 23 -0.77 6.53 3.15
CA SER A 23 0.11 5.58 3.85
C SER A 23 1.52 5.68 3.29
N GLU A 24 2.51 5.87 4.16
CA GLU A 24 3.92 5.96 3.78
C GLU A 24 4.70 4.77 4.34
N VAL A 25 5.37 4.01 3.47
CA VAL A 25 6.17 2.85 3.91
C VAL A 25 7.51 3.37 4.44
N THR A 26 7.73 3.27 5.74
CA THR A 26 8.97 3.73 6.39
C THR A 26 10.02 2.63 6.47
N LYS A 27 9.60 1.37 6.54
CA LYS A 27 10.53 0.23 6.65
C LYS A 27 9.96 -1.04 6.05
N VAL A 28 10.80 -1.80 5.37
CA VAL A 28 10.50 -3.16 4.90
C VAL A 28 11.56 -4.08 5.47
N ASP A 29 11.15 -4.95 6.40
CA ASP A 29 12.00 -6.00 6.96
C ASP A 29 11.69 -7.31 6.24
N THR A 30 12.55 -7.69 5.27
CA THR A 30 12.43 -8.93 4.49
C THR A 30 13.19 -10.10 5.11
N LYS A 31 13.49 -10.03 6.41
CA LYS A 31 14.26 -11.05 7.13
C LYS A 31 13.38 -12.27 7.46
N GLY A 32 13.08 -13.10 6.46
CA GLY A 32 12.37 -14.37 6.66
C GLY A 32 11.43 -14.75 5.50
N LYS A 33 10.59 -15.77 5.72
CA LYS A 33 9.49 -16.14 4.79
C LYS A 33 8.36 -15.11 4.75
N SER A 34 8.20 -14.33 5.82
CA SER A 34 7.24 -13.24 5.93
C SER A 34 7.98 -11.90 5.96
N CYS A 35 7.50 -10.94 5.18
CA CYS A 35 7.98 -9.56 5.17
C CYS A 35 7.16 -8.72 6.15
N LYS A 36 7.83 -7.95 7.00
CA LYS A 36 7.18 -6.94 7.85
C LYS A 36 7.33 -5.58 7.21
N VAL A 37 6.21 -4.98 6.81
CA VAL A 37 6.17 -3.64 6.25
C VAL A 37 5.65 -2.69 7.33
N THR A 38 6.48 -1.75 7.75
CA THR A 38 6.07 -0.64 8.61
C THR A 38 5.52 0.47 7.75
N ILE A 39 4.23 0.78 7.97
CA ILE A 39 3.48 1.80 7.26
C ILE A 39 3.10 2.87 8.25
N LYS A 40 3.54 4.10 8.02
CA LYS A 40 3.13 5.26 8.79
C LYS A 40 1.87 5.84 8.17
N THR A 41 0.78 5.79 8.91
CA THR A 41 -0.50 6.40 8.53
C THR A 41 -0.72 7.68 9.34
N ALA A 42 -1.69 8.50 8.94
CA ALA A 42 -2.04 9.71 9.67
C ALA A 42 -2.48 9.46 11.14
N LYS A 43 -2.78 8.21 11.51
CA LYS A 43 -3.19 7.82 12.87
C LYS A 43 -2.04 7.26 13.72
N GLY A 44 -0.90 6.90 13.11
CA GLY A 44 0.23 6.27 13.80
C GLY A 44 1.02 5.32 12.89
N GLU A 45 2.01 4.64 13.45
CA GLU A 45 2.70 3.55 12.76
C GLU A 45 1.91 2.24 12.88
N GLU A 46 1.66 1.60 11.75
CA GLU A 46 1.15 0.23 11.65
C GLU A 46 2.24 -0.68 11.09
N VAL A 47 2.30 -1.91 11.60
CA VAL A 47 3.15 -2.96 11.05
C VAL A 47 2.25 -3.98 10.38
N VAL A 48 2.38 -4.12 9.08
CA VAL A 48 1.66 -5.09 8.26
C VAL A 48 2.60 -6.24 7.93
N GLU A 49 2.20 -7.46 8.27
CA GLU A 49 2.89 -8.68 7.82
C GLU A 49 2.31 -9.15 6.50
N CYS A 50 3.18 -9.42 5.52
CA CYS A 50 2.80 -9.94 4.22
C CYS A 50 3.87 -10.89 3.68
N ASP A 51 3.46 -11.93 2.96
CA ASP A 51 4.41 -12.90 2.38
C ASP A 51 5.09 -12.35 1.12
N VAL A 52 4.41 -11.48 0.38
CA VAL A 52 4.90 -10.91 -0.88
C VAL A 52 4.73 -9.39 -0.86
N VAL A 53 5.83 -8.67 -1.13
CA VAL A 53 5.85 -7.20 -1.25
C VAL A 53 6.07 -6.85 -2.72
N LEU A 54 5.11 -6.15 -3.33
CA LEU A 54 5.24 -5.60 -4.67
C LEU A 54 5.48 -4.08 -4.58
N SER A 55 6.69 -3.64 -4.91
CA SER A 55 7.03 -2.21 -4.96
C SER A 55 6.63 -1.63 -6.33
N ALA A 56 5.46 -0.98 -6.37
CA ALA A 56 4.93 -0.32 -7.56
C ALA A 56 4.94 1.21 -7.40
N VAL A 57 6.08 1.78 -7.00
CA VAL A 57 6.25 3.24 -6.74
C VAL A 57 6.19 4.14 -7.99
N GLY A 58 5.76 3.60 -9.13
CA GLY A 58 5.69 4.32 -10.41
C GLY A 58 7.08 4.55 -11.01
N VAL A 59 7.17 4.43 -12.34
CA VAL A 59 8.38 4.82 -13.06
C VAL A 59 8.28 6.33 -13.30
N ILE A 60 9.20 7.11 -12.74
CA ILE A 60 9.37 8.52 -13.10
C ILE A 60 10.14 8.51 -14.43
N ALA A 61 9.45 8.84 -15.52
CA ALA A 61 10.07 9.11 -16.82
C ALA A 61 10.24 10.62 -17.02
#